data_AF-A0A831SKN5-F1
#
_entry.id   AF-A0A831SKN5-F1
#
_cell.length_a   1.000
_cell.length_b   1.000
_cell.length_c   1.000
_cell.angle_alpha   90.00
_cell.angle_beta   90.00
_cell.angle_gamma   90.00
#
_symmetry.space_group_name_H-M   'P 1'
#
loop_
_entity.id
_entity.type
_entity.pdbx_description
1 polymer ?
#
loop_
_entity_poly.entity_id
_entity_poly.type
_entity_poly.pdbx_seq_one_letter_code
_entity_poly.pdbx_strand_id
1 'polypeptide(L)' 'MVASIIDVQGGYGIQRKLHIMGIMPGKKVRLVSVQPMRGPVTIETNGRQISLGRRMAARIMVEVIE' A
#
# COMPACT_ATOMS: atom_id res chain seq x y z
N MET A 1 10.72 -3.46 8.02
CA MET A 1 9.40 -3.98 7.63
C MET A 1 9.19 -3.81 6.13
N VAL A 2 9.51 -4.88 5.41
CA VAL A 2 9.28 -5.12 4.00
C VAL A 2 8.16 -6.16 3.90
N ALA A 3 7.23 -5.93 2.98
CA ALA A 3 6.10 -6.82 2.76
C ALA A 3 5.83 -6.97 1.25
N SER A 4 5.24 -8.11 0.85
CA SER A 4 4.74 -8.33 -0.50
C SER A 4 3.24 -8.11 -0.54
N ILE A 5 2.75 -7.38 -1.54
CA ILE A 5 1.30 -7.25 -1.76
C ILE A 5 0.78 -8.58 -2.29
N ILE A 6 -0.21 -9.15 -1.60
CA ILE A 6 -0.86 -10.41 -1.99
C ILE A 6 -2.23 -10.17 -2.61
N ASP A 7 -2.93 -9.11 -2.19
CA ASP A 7 -4.27 -8.78 -2.71
C ASP A 7 -4.61 -7.30 -2.51
N VAL A 8 -5.55 -6.79 -3.32
CA VAL A 8 -6.08 -5.43 -3.23
C VAL A 8 -7.62 -5.45 -3.31
N GLN A 9 -8.25 -5.11 -2.20
CA GLN A 9 -9.70 -5.20 -2.03
C GLN A 9 -10.46 -3.92 -2.41
N GLY A 10 -11.74 -4.08 -2.77
CA GLY A 10 -12.67 -3.00 -3.08
C GLY A 10 -13.12 -2.98 -4.55
N GLY A 11 -13.95 -1.99 -4.90
CA GLY A 11 -14.49 -1.88 -6.26
C GLY A 11 -13.47 -1.48 -7.33
N TYR A 12 -13.87 -1.62 -8.60
CA TYR A 12 -13.02 -1.37 -9.77
C TYR A 12 -12.27 -0.03 -9.73
N GLY A 13 -12.93 1.06 -9.31
CA GLY A 13 -12.32 2.39 -9.27
C GLY A 13 -11.12 2.49 -8.32
N ILE A 14 -11.21 1.87 -7.13
CA ILE A 14 -10.10 1.91 -6.16
C ILE A 14 -8.96 0.97 -6.59
N GLN A 15 -9.30 -0.21 -7.10
CA GLN A 15 -8.32 -1.18 -7.58
C GLN A 15 -7.52 -0.58 -8.74
N ARG A 16 -8.21 0.02 -9.73
CA ARG A 16 -7.56 0.71 -10.85
C ARG A 16 -6.64 1.84 -10.38
N LYS A 17 -7.08 2.65 -9.41
CA LYS A 17 -6.26 3.74 -8.86
C LYS A 17 -4.99 3.21 -8.19
N LEU A 18 -5.10 2.18 -7.36
CA LEU A 18 -3.95 1.54 -6.70
C LEU A 18 -3.00 0.91 -7.72
N HIS A 19 -3.54 0.27 -8.76
CA HIS A 19 -2.77 -0.33 -9.83
C HIS A 19 -1.93 0.69 -10.60
N ILE A 20 -2.52 1.85 -10.95
CA ILE A 20 -1.81 2.97 -11.60
C ILE A 20 -0.67 3.52 -10.71
N MET A 21 -0.84 3.48 -9.38
CA MET A 21 0.19 3.87 -8.42
C MET A 21 1.26 2.79 -8.20
N GLY A 22 1.20 1.65 -8.90
CA GLY A 22 2.15 0.55 -8.75
C GLY A 22 1.88 -0.34 -7.53
N ILE A 23 0.69 -0.25 -6.95
CA ILE A 23 0.23 -1.06 -5.82
C ILE A 23 -0.64 -2.18 -6.39
N MET A 24 -0.03 -3.34 -6.62
CA MET A 24 -0.66 -4.51 -7.22
C MET A 24 -0.04 -5.78 -6.63
N PRO A 25 -0.74 -6.93 -6.66
CA PRO A 25 -0.20 -8.20 -6.19
C PRO A 25 1.17 -8.54 -6.80
N GLY A 26 2.05 -9.13 -6.00
CA GLY A 26 3.43 -9.48 -6.37
C GLY A 26 4.44 -8.34 -6.25
N LYS A 27 4.02 -7.10 -5.93
CA LYS A 27 4.94 -5.99 -5.69
C LYS A 27 5.41 -5.96 -4.23
N LYS A 28 6.72 -5.75 -4.05
CA LYS A 28 7.32 -5.49 -2.74
C LYS A 28 7.13 -4.04 -2.34
N VAL A 29 6.79 -3.84 -1.09
CA VAL A 29 6.63 -2.51 -0.48
C VAL A 29 7.35 -2.46 0.85
N ARG A 30 7.84 -1.28 1.21
CA ARG A 30 8.48 -1.02 2.50
C ARG A 30 7.66 -0.01 3.28
N LEU A 31 7.38 -0.31 4.55
CA LEU A 31 6.72 0.66 5.42
C LEU A 31 7.73 1.76 5.77
N VAL A 32 7.42 3.01 5.43
CA VAL A 32 8.27 4.18 5.71
C VAL A 32 7.83 4.85 7.01
N SER A 33 6.54 5.16 7.13
CA SER A 33 6.01 5.78 8.34
C SER A 33 4.50 5.57 8.48
N VAL A 34 4.04 5.56 9.73
CA VAL A 34 2.62 5.59 10.08
C VAL A 34 2.40 6.84 10.91
N GLN A 35 1.70 7.83 10.34
CA GLN A 35 1.50 9.08 11.08
C GLN A 35 0.50 8.94 12.24
N PRO A 36 0.74 9.64 13.36
CA PRO A 36 -0.19 9.74 14.48
C PRO A 36 -1.50 10.46 14.08
N MET A 37 -2.52 10.41 14.94
CA MET A 37 -3.84 11.07 14.74
C MET A 37 -4.56 10.73 13.41
N ARG A 38 -4.65 9.44 13.07
CA ARG A 38 -5.36 8.95 11.87
C ARG A 38 -4.77 9.40 10.51
N GLY A 39 -3.57 9.98 10.50
CA GLY A 39 -2.81 10.37 9.30
C GLY A 39 -2.53 9.24 8.29
N PRO A 40 -1.90 9.55 7.16
CA PRO A 40 -1.65 8.55 6.12
C PRO A 40 -0.60 7.51 6.55
N VAL A 41 -0.65 6.36 5.90
CA VAL A 41 0.40 5.33 5.93
C VAL A 41 1.28 5.58 4.72
N THR A 42 2.57 5.83 4.94
CA THR A 42 3.54 6.03 3.86
C THR A 42 4.28 4.73 3.60
N ILE A 43 4.20 4.28 2.35
CA ILE A 43 4.94 3.12 1.86
C ILE A 43 5.89 3.54 0.74
N GLU A 44 6.96 2.79 0.56
CA GLU A 44 7.87 2.92 -0.56
C GLU A 44 7.70 1.73 -1.50
N THR A 45 7.54 2.00 -2.79
CA THR A 45 7.40 1.01 -3.86
C THR A 45 8.07 1.53 -5.13
N ASN A 46 8.77 0.66 -5.86
CA ASN A 46 9.50 1.01 -7.10
C ASN A 46 10.37 2.28 -6.97
N GLY A 47 11.02 2.47 -5.80
CA GLY A 47 11.87 3.64 -5.53
C GLY A 47 11.12 4.95 -5.27
N ARG A 48 9.80 4.92 -5.10
CA ARG A 48 8.97 6.10 -4.84
C ARG A 48 8.17 5.94 -3.55
N GLN A 49 8.05 7.02 -2.78
CA GLN A 49 7.23 7.05 -1.57
C GLN A 49 5.81 7.52 -1.90
N ILE A 50 4.83 6.79 -1.37
CA ILE A 50 3.40 7.03 -1.59
C ILE A 50 2.71 7.06 -0.22
N SER A 51 2.04 8.18 0.05
CA SER A 51 1.22 8.36 1.25
C SER A 51 -0.22 7.94 0.96
N LEU A 52 -0.67 6.89 1.64
CA LEU A 52 -2.01 6.33 1.49
C LEU A 52 -2.88 6.73 2.68
N GLY A 53 -4.06 7.28 2.42
CA GLY A 53 -5.05 7.44 3.49
C GLY A 53 -5.40 6.09 4.12
N ARG A 54 -5.64 6.03 5.43
CA ARG A 54 -5.88 4.79 6.18
C ARG A 54 -6.95 3.87 5.56
N ARG A 55 -8.04 4.43 5.01
CA ARG A 55 -9.08 3.63 4.34
C ARG A 55 -8.62 2.94 3.07
N MET A 56 -7.65 3.53 2.37
CA MET A 56 -7.06 2.96 1.16
C MET A 56 -5.98 1.95 1.52
N ALA A 57 -5.15 2.26 2.53
CA ALA A 57 -4.16 1.32 3.06
C ALA A 57 -4.80 0.04 3.62
N ALA A 58 -5.92 0.15 4.33
CA ALA A 58 -6.66 -0.99 4.88
C ALA A 58 -7.20 -1.98 3.83
N ARG A 59 -7.17 -1.63 2.55
CA ARG A 59 -7.60 -2.49 1.44
C ARG A 59 -6.45 -3.26 0.79
N ILE A 60 -5.22 -3.00 1.21
CA ILE A 60 -4.03 -3.63 0.63
C ILE A 60 -3.63 -4.74 1.59
N MET A 61 -3.80 -5.99 1.15
CA MET A 61 -3.33 -7.14 1.91
C MET A 61 -1.88 -7.40 1.56
N VAL A 62 -1.07 -7.56 2.59
CA VAL A 62 0.36 -7.78 2.46
C VAL A 62 0.80 -8.96 3.32
N GLU A 63 1.78 -9.69 2.84
CA GLU A 63 2.51 -10.69 3.59
C GLU A 63 3.85 -10.09 4.03
N VAL A 64 4.13 -10.12 5.33
CA VAL A 64 5.40 -9.62 5.88
C VAL A 64 6.51 -10.59 5.51
N ILE A 65 7.56 -10.08 4.87
CA ILE A 65 8.72 -10.88 4.48
C ILE A 65 9.84 -10.71 5.52
N GLU A 66 10.05 -9.49 6.04
CA GLU A 66 11.11 -9.14 7.02
C GLU A 66 10.90 -7.77 7.69
#